data_AF-A0A539DR19-F1
#
_entry.id   AF-A0A539DR19-F1
#
_cell.length_a   1.000
_cell.length_b   1.000
_cell.length_c   1.000
_cell.angle_alpha   90.00
_cell.angle_beta   90.00
_cell.angle_gamma   90.00
#
_symmetry.space_group_name_H-M   'P 1'
#
loop_
_entity.id
_entity.type
_entity.pdbx_description
1 polymer ?
#
loop_
_entity_poly.entity_id
_entity_poly.type
_entity_poly.pdbx_seq_one_letter_code
_entity_poly.pdbx_strand_id
1 'polypeptide(L)' 'MNVFRSEGHIGRWLGSRVPGATLSVTKLCELAHAWWGDRIDPNWQPRTRGQNQAILIGLGLTDAFWNLSGADPDR' A
#
# COMPACT_ATOMS: atom_id res chain seq x y z
N MET A 1 4.30 3.37 9.12
CA MET A 1 5.00 2.38 8.26
C MET A 1 6.36 2.11 8.86
N ASN A 2 6.76 0.84 9.02
CA ASN A 2 8.06 0.47 9.59
C ASN A 2 8.95 -0.12 8.49
N VAL A 3 10.26 0.12 8.57
CA VAL A 3 11.26 -0.47 7.68
C VAL A 3 12.12 -1.43 8.49
N PHE A 4 12.32 -2.63 7.96
CA PHE A 4 13.11 -3.67 8.61
C PHE A 4 14.21 -4.15 7.67
N ARG A 5 15.36 -4.51 8.25
CA ARG A 5 16.48 -5.09 7.49
C ARG A 5 16.14 -6.46 6.88
N SER A 6 15.25 -7.23 7.50
CA SER A 6 14.86 -8.57 7.04
C SER A 6 13.52 -8.99 7.65
N GLU A 7 12.87 -10.01 7.07
CA GLU A 7 11.62 -10.59 7.59
C GLU A 7 11.78 -11.21 8.98
N GLY A 8 12.96 -11.78 9.29
CA GLY A 8 13.26 -12.28 10.64
C GLY A 8 13.20 -11.18 11.72
N HIS A 9 13.49 -9.92 11.37
CA HIS A 9 13.28 -8.79 12.27
C HIS A 9 11.81 -8.45 12.46
N ILE A 10 10.98 -8.67 11.44
CA ILE A 10 9.53 -8.47 11.54
C ILE A 10 8.94 -9.42 12.56
N GLY A 11 9.27 -10.72 12.48
CA GLY A 11 8.79 -11.72 13.44
C GLY A 11 9.20 -11.41 14.89
N ARG A 12 10.48 -11.08 15.12
CA ARG A 12 10.96 -10.68 16.45
C ARG A 12 10.30 -9.41 16.97
N TRP A 13 10.13 -8.41 16.09
CA TRP A 13 9.48 -7.16 16.46
C TRP A 13 8.01 -7.40 16.77
N LEU A 14 7.26 -8.13 15.93
CA LEU A 14 5.84 -8.40 16.12
C LEU A 14 5.53 -9.11 17.45
N GLY A 15 6.33 -10.11 17.84
CA GLY A 15 6.03 -10.93 19.00
C GLY A 15 4.72 -11.70 18.79
N SER A 16 3.71 -11.48 19.64
CA SER A 16 2.39 -12.10 19.54
C SER A 16 1.37 -11.30 18.70
N ARG A 17 1.75 -10.14 18.15
CA ARG A 17 0.83 -9.28 17.38
C ARG A 17 0.58 -9.85 15.99
N VAL A 18 -0.66 -9.69 15.52
CA VAL A 18 -1.04 -10.06 14.16
C VAL A 18 -0.30 -9.17 13.15
N PRO A 19 0.39 -9.74 12.15
CA PRO A 19 1.05 -8.96 11.10
C PRO A 19 0.02 -8.24 10.21
N GLY A 20 0.38 -7.04 9.74
CA GLY A 20 -0.24 -6.45 8.55
C GLY A 20 0.39 -7.02 7.27
N ALA A 21 0.30 -6.30 6.16
CA ALA A 21 1.05 -6.65 4.95
C ALA A 21 2.51 -6.21 5.03
N THR A 22 3.37 -6.98 4.35
CA THR A 22 4.76 -6.61 4.09
C THR A 22 4.97 -6.49 2.59
N LEU A 23 5.88 -5.61 2.18
CA LEU A 23 6.31 -5.48 0.80
C LEU A 23 7.79 -5.09 0.78
N SER A 24 8.49 -5.41 -0.31
CA SER A 24 9.88 -5.01 -0.49
C SER A 24 9.99 -3.49 -0.64
N VAL A 25 11.17 -2.93 -0.30
CA VAL A 25 11.42 -1.49 -0.49
C VAL A 25 11.28 -1.08 -1.97
N THR A 26 11.68 -1.94 -2.90
CA THR A 26 11.48 -1.70 -4.34
C THR A 26 10.00 -1.57 -4.69
N LYS A 27 9.16 -2.48 -4.20
CA LYS A 27 7.71 -2.42 -4.40
C LYS A 27 7.08 -1.17 -3.75
N LEU A 28 7.63 -0.71 -2.63
CA LEU A 28 7.20 0.53 -1.98
C LEU A 28 7.52 1.74 -2.86
N CYS A 29 8.72 1.79 -3.44
CA CYS A 29 9.10 2.85 -4.37
C CYS A 29 8.22 2.85 -5.63
N GLU A 30 7.91 1.67 -6.19
CA GLU A 30 6.96 1.56 -7.31
C GLU A 30 5.58 2.10 -6.95
N LEU A 31 5.04 1.74 -5.77
CA LEU A 31 3.78 2.26 -5.26
C LEU A 31 3.82 3.79 -5.07
N ALA A 32 4.91 4.31 -4.52
CA ALA A 32 5.09 5.74 -4.32
C ALA A 32 5.12 6.49 -5.66
N HIS A 33 5.85 6.00 -6.67
CA HIS A 33 5.88 6.62 -7.99
C HIS A 33 4.53 6.55 -8.69
N ALA A 34 3.84 5.40 -8.64
CA ALA A 34 2.52 5.27 -9.26
C ALA A 34 1.47 6.18 -8.60
N TRP A 35 1.55 6.37 -7.29
CA TRP A 35 0.58 7.19 -6.55
C TRP A 35 0.92 8.68 -6.48
N TRP A 36 2.21 9.06 -6.47
CA TRP A 36 2.64 10.45 -6.33
C TRP A 36 3.19 11.07 -7.62
N GLY A 37 3.60 10.27 -8.61
CA GLY A 37 4.37 10.75 -9.76
C GLY A 37 3.74 11.89 -10.55
N ASP A 38 2.41 12.00 -10.53
CA ASP A 38 1.63 13.03 -11.22
C ASP A 38 1.12 14.15 -10.30
N ARG A 39 1.40 14.11 -8.99
CA ARG A 39 0.82 15.06 -8.01
C ARG A 39 1.28 16.51 -8.19
N ILE A 40 2.37 16.73 -8.90
CA ILE A 40 2.89 18.06 -9.21
C ILE A 40 2.32 18.65 -10.50
N ASP A 41 1.53 17.88 -11.26
CA ASP A 41 0.85 18.37 -12.45
C ASP A 41 -0.19 19.44 -12.05
N PRO A 42 -0.21 20.62 -12.67
CA PRO A 42 -1.17 21.68 -12.34
C PRO A 42 -2.64 21.28 -12.56
N ASN A 43 -2.90 20.25 -13.36
CA ASN A 43 -4.23 19.71 -13.62
C ASN A 43 -4.53 18.46 -12.78
N TRP A 44 -3.66 18.11 -11.83
CA TRP A 44 -3.85 16.94 -11.00
C TRP A 44 -5.17 17.03 -10.21
N GLN A 45 -5.88 15.91 -10.16
CA GLN A 45 -7.08 15.76 -9.35
C GLN A 45 -6.91 14.60 -8.38
N PRO A 46 -7.50 14.66 -7.17
CA PRO A 46 -7.51 13.53 -6.26
C PRO A 46 -8.05 12.27 -6.91
N ARG A 47 -7.27 11.19 -6.81
CA ARG A 47 -7.68 9.88 -7.30
C ARG A 47 -8.87 9.35 -6.52
N THR A 48 -9.86 8.86 -7.25
CA THR A 48 -10.97 8.07 -6.71
C THR A 48 -10.46 6.78 -6.08
N ARG A 49 -11.28 6.17 -5.22
CA ARG A 49 -11.00 4.84 -4.64
C ARG A 49 -10.74 3.78 -5.72
N GLY A 50 -11.51 3.79 -6.81
CA GLY A 50 -11.30 2.88 -7.95
C GLY A 50 -9.96 3.08 -8.65
N GLN A 51 -9.54 4.33 -8.86
CA GLN A 51 -8.21 4.63 -9.42
C GLN A 51 -7.07 4.19 -8.49
N ASN A 52 -7.23 4.36 -7.18
CA ASN A 52 -6.24 3.86 -6.22
C ASN A 52 -6.22 2.31 -6.19
N GLN A 53 -7.37 1.65 -6.28
CA GLN A 53 -7.45 0.20 -6.37
C GLN A 53 -6.76 -0.32 -7.65
N ALA A 54 -6.90 0.38 -8.78
CA ALA A 54 -6.23 0.03 -10.03
C ALA A 54 -4.70 0.12 -9.92
N ILE A 55 -4.17 1.12 -9.18
CA ILE A 55 -2.73 1.21 -8.89
C ILE A 55 -2.25 -0.01 -8.10
N LEU A 56 -2.97 -0.39 -7.04
CA LEU A 56 -2.61 -1.55 -6.21
C LEU A 56 -2.62 -2.84 -7.05
N ILE A 57 -3.66 -3.07 -7.85
CA ILE A 57 -3.76 -4.21 -8.76
C ILE A 57 -2.61 -4.22 -9.77
N GLY A 58 -2.31 -3.07 -10.39
CA GLY A 58 -1.23 -2.94 -11.38
C GLY A 58 0.16 -3.26 -10.82
N LEU A 59 0.34 -3.14 -9.50
CA LEU A 59 1.58 -3.48 -8.80
C LEU A 59 1.62 -4.89 -8.22
N GLY A 60 0.54 -5.67 -8.39
CA GLY A 60 0.38 -7.01 -7.82
C GLY A 60 0.00 -7.02 -6.34
N LEU A 61 -0.44 -5.89 -5.78
CA LEU A 61 -0.89 -5.76 -4.39
C LEU A 61 -2.39 -6.11 -4.32
N THR A 62 -2.70 -7.41 -4.39
CA THR A 62 -4.07 -7.92 -4.57
C THR A 62 -4.65 -8.69 -3.38
N ASP A 63 -3.87 -8.94 -2.33
CA ASP A 63 -4.36 -9.61 -1.12
C ASP A 63 -5.48 -8.81 -0.43
N ALA A 64 -6.25 -9.46 0.45
CA ALA A 64 -7.37 -8.83 1.16
C ALA A 64 -6.98 -7.54 1.91
N PHE A 65 -5.74 -7.45 2.40
CA PHE A 65 -5.20 -6.24 3.03
C PHE A 65 -5.21 -5.02 2.08
N TRP A 66 -5.00 -5.24 0.78
CA TRP A 66 -4.92 -4.20 -0.25
C TRP A 66 -6.26 -3.93 -0.94
N ASN A 67 -7.34 -4.56 -0.47
CA ASN A 67 -8.66 -4.30 -1.00
C ASN A 67 -9.26 -3.05 -0.33
N LEU A 68 -9.29 -1.94 -1.06
CA LEU A 68 -9.86 -0.67 -0.61
C LEU A 68 -11.40 -0.68 -0.57
N SER A 69 -12.02 -1.77 -1.02
CA SER A 69 -13.47 -2.02 -0.97
C SER A 69 -13.94 -2.60 0.37
N GLY A 70 -13.00 -3.00 1.25
CA GLY A 70 -13.31 -3.61 2.54
C GLY A 70 -13.79 -2.60 3.58
N ALA A 71 -15.03 -2.80 4.06
CA ALA A 71 -15.73 -2.08 5.13
C ALA A 71 -15.85 -0.57 4.94
N ASP A 72 -17.02 -0.15 4.48
CA ASP A 72 -17.56 1.17 4.76
C ASP A 72 -18.34 1.08 6.09
N PRO A 73 -17.83 1.60 7.23
CA PRO A 73 -18.64 1.77 8.43
C PRO A 73 -19.45 3.07 8.44
N ASP A 74 -19.33 3.96 7.44
CA ASP A 74 -19.93 5.31 7.47
C ASP A 74 -20.43 5.80 6.10
N ARG A 75 -21.20 4.94 5.41
CA ARG A 75 -22.21 5.38 4.44
C ARG A 75 -23.59 4.90 4.86
#